data_AF-A0A0B2VRF8-F1
#
_entry.id   AF-A0A0B2VRF8-F1
#
_cell.length_a   1.000
_cell.length_b   1.000
_cell.length_c   1.000
_cell.angle_alpha   90.00
_cell.angle_beta   90.00
_cell.angle_gamma   90.00
#
_symmetry.space_group_name_H-M   'P 1'
#
loop_
_entity.id
_entity.type
_entity.pdbx_description
1 polymer ?
#
loop_
_entity_poly.entity_id
_entity_poly.type
_entity_poly.pdbx_seq_one_letter_code
_entity_poly.pdbx_strand_id
1 'polypeptide(L)'
;MMDVFDIRIANILSDIYIYCYRLLSPSYIHFFLVAIYLFIVVRDSFEMGDNIDNEEDRSPRILRLSIEVFFPRFVASDEGQRRVLRVYVEPIEVELDEDGALLFSALQSAVPGASGLYFNGECKSSVKFDGKRLLPPADGWKDRKYYAALGCRSDFPFGSYANASKQFERSVNAVQRLFGKSCAFGFGALEQELIPRKAIPITAAAKEMSENRAENMKQLLASFSQKQSGQLSSLPPDEQICTPLEQQFVDLARISTAKDTIIEQQRCDIKSINEKLDLKAKELKEALDDLSKCEKRCNAQEEELNILRNLSKEQTYMCEKVNELTRRLLDEDQMATAQKSQIDDLVKRLAKCEAEKEASLAENAQLSTDIETAKATIGVLESRLEKLSPLAELRQITEDEQILSYIQMSELLTSLKTRNEKLENDMKEMEEKYNQLNQIYTEVVAENTKALIKRSADDGGSDAAVEARIIPNLGASNASNASSWQEEKEALRSELRASENKVAELTRMVHSLTTEATNSEHRAAEAVATRNELKRSLDHMEAKIQEAVLEERHKHEHLRHDLKEAQRRVSELTSLIADFSSDARNSRRDMSDGIATCPCASCFLPASFVVIVVAAAPALLPAGQDFCCVKEY
;
A
#
# COMPACT_ATOMS: atom_id res chain seq x y z
N MET A 1 -11.03 17.77 45.79
CA MET A 1 -11.89 17.91 44.59
C MET A 1 -11.15 17.51 43.30
N MET A 2 -9.81 17.58 43.27
CA MET A 2 -8.98 17.01 42.18
C MET A 2 -8.99 15.47 42.15
N ASP A 3 -8.91 14.78 43.29
CA ASP A 3 -8.82 13.30 43.30
C ASP A 3 -10.06 12.57 42.75
N VAL A 4 -11.24 13.20 42.83
CA VAL A 4 -12.50 12.63 42.29
C VAL A 4 -12.62 12.86 40.78
N PHE A 5 -11.91 13.86 40.24
CA PHE A 5 -11.92 14.20 38.83
C PHE A 5 -10.97 13.29 38.03
N ASP A 6 -9.80 12.98 38.60
CA ASP A 6 -8.83 12.07 37.98
C ASP A 6 -9.32 10.61 37.91
N ILE A 7 -10.06 10.15 38.92
CA ILE A 7 -10.65 8.80 38.92
C ILE A 7 -11.77 8.68 37.86
N ARG A 8 -12.54 9.75 37.62
CA ARG A 8 -13.59 9.74 36.58
C ARG A 8 -12.99 9.77 35.17
N ILE A 9 -11.92 10.54 34.96
CA ILE A 9 -11.23 10.58 33.67
C ILE A 9 -10.54 9.24 33.40
N ALA A 10 -9.91 8.62 34.41
CA ALA A 10 -9.29 7.30 34.28
C ALA A 10 -10.32 6.20 33.93
N ASN A 11 -11.50 6.23 34.54
CA ASN A 11 -12.57 5.27 34.23
C ASN A 11 -13.17 5.49 32.83
N ILE A 12 -13.38 6.75 32.41
CA ILE A 12 -13.86 7.08 31.06
C ILE A 12 -12.82 6.66 30.01
N LEU A 13 -11.53 6.90 30.26
CA LEU A 13 -10.46 6.50 29.37
C LEU A 13 -10.30 4.97 29.32
N SER A 14 -10.50 4.27 30.44
CA SER A 14 -10.50 2.80 30.51
C SER A 14 -11.66 2.20 29.70
N ASP A 15 -12.87 2.74 29.85
CA ASP A 15 -14.04 2.26 29.11
C ASP A 15 -13.95 2.55 27.61
N ILE A 16 -13.41 3.71 27.23
CA ILE A 16 -13.13 4.06 25.83
C ILE A 16 -12.02 3.15 25.28
N TYR A 17 -10.97 2.86 26.06
CA TYR A 17 -9.89 1.97 25.65
C TYR A 17 -10.39 0.54 25.40
N ILE A 18 -11.22 0.00 26.30
CA ILE A 18 -11.84 -1.33 26.15
C ILE A 18 -12.78 -1.37 24.94
N TYR A 19 -13.54 -0.30 24.70
CA TYR A 19 -14.45 -0.20 23.55
C TYR A 19 -13.69 -0.10 22.22
N CYS A 20 -12.60 0.67 22.18
CA CYS A 20 -11.75 0.81 21.00
C CYS A 20 -10.94 -0.45 20.69
N TYR A 21 -10.47 -1.18 21.71
CA TYR A 21 -9.71 -2.42 21.54
C TYR A 21 -10.55 -3.55 20.90
N ARG A 22 -11.87 -3.52 21.08
CA ARG A 22 -12.80 -4.48 20.47
C ARG A 22 -13.19 -4.16 19.02
N LEU A 23 -12.95 -2.93 18.54
CA LEU A 23 -13.50 -2.44 17.26
C LEU A 23 -12.44 -1.93 16.27
N LEU A 24 -11.23 -1.61 16.71
CA LEU A 24 -10.21 -0.96 15.89
C LEU A 24 -8.90 -1.75 15.89
N SER A 25 -8.18 -1.75 14.75
CA SER A 25 -6.86 -2.37 14.68
C SER A 25 -5.83 -1.63 15.57
N PRO A 26 -4.78 -2.30 16.05
CA PRO A 26 -3.79 -1.74 16.98
C PRO A 26 -3.15 -0.42 16.50
N SER A 27 -3.06 -0.22 15.17
CA SER A 27 -2.51 0.98 14.54
C SER A 27 -3.33 2.25 14.83
N TYR A 28 -4.65 2.11 15.01
CA TYR A 28 -5.56 3.24 15.23
C TYR A 28 -5.63 3.68 16.70
N ILE A 29 -5.36 2.77 17.63
CA ILE A 29 -5.37 3.04 19.08
C ILE A 29 -4.26 4.03 19.44
N HIS A 30 -3.07 3.89 18.85
CA HIS A 30 -1.97 4.82 19.06
C HIS A 30 -2.27 6.25 18.56
N PHE A 31 -2.90 6.39 17.39
CA PHE A 31 -3.27 7.71 16.87
C PHE A 31 -4.36 8.39 17.72
N PHE A 32 -5.32 7.62 18.24
CA PHE A 32 -6.38 8.14 19.10
C PHE A 32 -5.85 8.60 20.46
N LEU A 33 -4.91 7.84 21.06
CA LEU A 33 -4.24 8.22 22.30
C LEU A 33 -3.38 9.47 22.14
N VAL A 34 -2.70 9.63 21.00
CA VAL A 34 -1.94 10.86 20.70
C VAL A 34 -2.85 12.08 20.56
N ALA A 35 -4.03 11.92 19.95
CA ALA A 35 -5.01 13.01 19.83
C ALA A 35 -5.61 13.43 21.19
N ILE A 36 -5.87 12.48 22.08
CA ILE A 36 -6.33 12.76 23.46
C ILE A 36 -5.20 13.43 24.27
N TYR A 37 -3.96 12.98 24.12
CA TYR A 37 -2.80 13.59 24.78
C TYR A 37 -2.58 15.03 24.30
N LEU A 38 -2.76 15.30 23.01
CA LEU A 38 -2.76 16.66 22.44
C LEU A 38 -3.87 17.53 23.03
N PHE A 39 -5.07 16.98 23.28
CA PHE A 39 -6.18 17.72 23.87
C PHE A 39 -5.91 18.13 25.33
N ILE A 40 -5.22 17.27 26.10
CA ILE A 40 -4.86 17.54 27.50
C ILE A 40 -3.72 18.56 27.58
N VAL A 41 -2.66 18.41 26.78
CA VAL A 41 -1.49 19.31 26.81
C VAL A 41 -1.83 20.74 26.33
N VAL A 42 -2.74 20.88 25.38
CA VAL A 42 -3.20 22.20 24.90
C VAL A 42 -4.05 22.91 25.94
N ARG A 43 -4.82 22.19 26.76
CA ARG A 43 -5.65 22.78 27.82
C ARG A 43 -4.81 23.27 29.01
N ASP A 44 -3.81 22.50 29.42
CA ASP A 44 -2.93 22.88 30.53
C ASP A 44 -2.01 24.07 30.20
N SER A 45 -1.73 24.30 28.91
CA SER A 45 -0.93 25.45 28.46
C SER A 45 -1.71 26.78 28.51
N PHE A 46 -3.05 26.73 28.58
CA PHE A 46 -3.92 27.91 28.51
C PHE A 46 -4.23 28.52 29.89
N GLU A 47 -4.09 27.78 30.99
CA GLU A 47 -4.37 28.30 32.34
C GLU A 47 -3.20 29.13 32.94
N MET A 48 -2.08 29.30 32.22
CA MET A 48 -0.88 30.00 32.70
C MET A 48 -0.69 31.43 32.14
N GLY A 49 -1.64 31.95 31.35
CA GLY A 49 -1.38 33.08 30.44
C GLY A 49 -2.28 34.31 30.53
N ASP A 50 -3.04 34.54 31.61
CA ASP A 50 -3.88 35.74 31.71
C ASP A 50 -3.25 36.79 32.65
N ASN A 51 -2.54 37.75 32.05
CA ASN A 51 -2.49 39.14 32.50
C ASN A 51 -1.70 39.96 31.47
N ILE A 52 -2.37 40.91 30.81
CA ILE A 52 -1.96 42.31 30.61
C ILE A 52 -2.96 42.93 29.62
N ASP A 53 -3.84 43.77 30.16
CA ASP A 53 -4.62 44.75 29.40
C ASP A 53 -3.70 45.88 28.90
N ASN A 54 -3.91 46.34 27.67
CA ASN A 54 -3.96 47.76 27.30
C ASN A 54 -4.27 47.95 25.80
N GLU A 55 -5.41 48.60 25.54
CA GLU A 55 -5.79 49.20 24.26
C GLU A 55 -4.92 50.42 23.93
N GLU A 56 -4.37 50.49 22.71
CA GLU A 56 -4.67 51.53 21.73
C GLU A 56 -3.76 51.38 20.48
N ASP A 57 -4.41 51.45 19.32
CA ASP A 57 -3.85 51.84 18.02
C ASP A 57 -2.72 50.98 17.42
N ARG A 58 -3.10 49.81 16.86
CA ARG A 58 -2.28 49.08 15.88
C ARG A 58 -3.18 48.37 14.87
N SER A 59 -2.87 48.54 13.59
CA SER A 59 -3.29 47.69 12.47
C SER A 59 -3.36 46.21 12.88
N PRO A 60 -4.27 45.39 12.33
CA PRO A 60 -4.51 44.04 12.87
C PRO A 60 -3.23 43.21 12.78
N ARG A 61 -2.54 43.08 13.92
CA ARG A 61 -1.31 42.28 14.09
C ARG A 61 -1.63 40.81 14.35
N ILE A 62 -2.90 40.48 14.39
CA ILE A 62 -3.40 39.20 14.86
C ILE A 62 -4.26 38.59 13.75
N LEU A 63 -3.93 37.36 13.37
CA LEU A 63 -4.62 36.59 12.35
C LEU A 63 -5.42 35.45 12.97
N ARG A 64 -6.70 35.35 12.65
CA ARG A 64 -7.58 34.28 13.13
C ARG A 64 -7.61 33.08 12.15
N LEU A 65 -7.15 31.93 12.60
CA LEU A 65 -6.95 30.71 11.81
C LEU A 65 -7.97 29.62 12.17
N SER A 66 -8.79 29.14 11.24
CA SER A 66 -9.70 28.01 11.44
C SER A 66 -9.05 26.70 10.96
N ILE A 67 -9.05 25.64 11.75
CA ILE A 67 -8.45 24.35 11.33
C ILE A 67 -9.55 23.41 10.87
N GLU A 68 -9.46 22.94 9.62
CA GLU A 68 -10.26 21.83 9.10
C GLU A 68 -9.36 20.60 8.95
N VAL A 69 -9.59 19.59 9.80
CA VAL A 69 -8.86 18.31 9.73
C VAL A 69 -9.56 17.41 8.72
N PHE A 70 -8.98 17.26 7.54
CA PHE A 70 -9.49 16.38 6.49
C PHE A 70 -8.79 15.02 6.57
N PHE A 71 -9.51 13.96 6.95
CA PHE A 71 -8.98 12.59 6.85
C PHE A 71 -8.96 12.16 5.37
N PRO A 72 -7.83 11.67 4.84
CA PRO A 72 -7.74 11.28 3.44
C PRO A 72 -8.75 10.20 3.08
N ARG A 73 -9.36 10.40 1.91
CA ARG A 73 -10.44 9.61 1.34
C ARG A 73 -9.87 8.30 0.82
N PHE A 74 -9.84 7.25 1.64
CA PHE A 74 -9.55 5.90 1.15
C PHE A 74 -10.80 5.31 0.48
N VAL A 75 -10.68 4.95 -0.80
CA VAL A 75 -11.73 4.25 -1.54
C VAL A 75 -11.61 2.76 -1.20
N ALA A 76 -12.54 2.28 -0.39
CA ALA A 76 -12.86 0.86 -0.28
C ALA A 76 -14.31 0.71 -0.74
N SER A 77 -14.52 -0.13 -1.76
CA SER A 77 -15.85 -0.58 -2.19
C SER A 77 -16.44 -1.44 -1.08
N ASP A 78 -17.57 -1.01 -0.52
CA ASP A 78 -18.79 -1.80 -0.41
C ASP A 78 -19.82 -1.10 0.50
N GLU A 79 -21.08 -1.44 0.24
CA GLU A 79 -22.32 -0.87 0.77
C GLU A 79 -22.41 -0.91 2.31
N GLY A 80 -21.80 0.08 2.96
CA GLY A 80 -22.01 0.39 4.36
C GLY A 80 -22.15 1.91 4.54
N GLN A 81 -23.23 2.34 5.17
CA GLN A 81 -23.49 3.75 5.51
C GLN A 81 -22.26 4.36 6.23
N ARG A 82 -21.48 5.16 5.50
CA ARG A 82 -20.29 5.86 6.03
C ARG A 82 -20.72 6.89 7.07
N ARG A 83 -20.44 6.61 8.34
CA ARG A 83 -20.56 7.60 9.42
C ARG A 83 -19.33 8.50 9.39
N VAL A 84 -19.48 9.72 8.90
CA VAL A 84 -18.40 10.73 8.87
C VAL A 84 -18.62 11.69 10.04
N LEU A 85 -17.64 11.79 10.93
CA LEU A 85 -17.58 12.81 11.97
C LEU A 85 -16.76 13.99 11.46
N ARG A 86 -17.35 15.19 11.41
CA ARG A 86 -16.61 16.43 11.14
C ARG A 86 -16.29 17.10 12.46
N VAL A 87 -15.01 17.18 12.78
CA VAL A 87 -14.51 17.86 13.97
C VAL A 87 -13.98 19.22 13.54
N TYR A 88 -14.50 20.28 14.14
CA TYR A 88 -14.07 21.66 13.92
C TYR A 88 -13.27 22.12 15.14
N VAL A 89 -12.13 22.76 14.92
CA VAL A 89 -11.33 23.37 15.98
C VAL A 89 -11.62 24.86 16.02
N GLU A 90 -11.67 25.43 17.23
CA GLU A 90 -11.85 26.86 17.42
C GLU A 90 -10.72 27.65 16.74
N PRO A 91 -11.03 28.81 16.11
CA PRO A 91 -10.00 29.54 15.42
C PRO A 91 -8.94 30.13 16.35
N ILE A 92 -7.66 29.93 16.02
CA ILE A 92 -6.52 30.39 16.81
C ILE A 92 -5.99 31.71 16.27
N GLU A 93 -5.64 32.63 17.15
CA GLU A 93 -5.03 33.90 16.83
C GLU A 93 -3.50 33.80 16.79
N VAL A 94 -2.88 34.21 15.68
CA VAL A 94 -1.42 34.13 15.50
C VAL A 94 -0.85 35.51 15.16
N GLU A 95 0.23 35.87 15.84
CA GLU A 95 0.92 37.13 15.67
C GLU A 95 1.65 37.23 14.32
N LEU A 96 1.56 38.40 13.70
CA LEU A 96 2.29 38.77 12.51
C LEU A 96 3.66 39.38 12.84
N ASP A 97 4.64 39.14 11.97
CA ASP A 97 5.98 39.74 12.05
C ASP A 97 5.90 41.26 11.75
N GLU A 98 7.00 41.99 11.99
CA GLU A 98 7.06 43.45 11.84
C GLU A 98 6.69 43.93 10.42
N ASP A 99 6.98 43.11 9.42
CA ASP A 99 6.69 43.35 8.01
C ASP A 99 5.23 42.99 7.61
N GLY A 100 4.40 42.56 8.57
CA GLY A 100 3.04 42.07 8.32
C GLY A 100 2.98 40.71 7.64
N ALA A 101 4.10 39.97 7.57
CA ALA A 101 4.14 38.59 7.09
C ALA A 101 3.99 37.60 8.26
N LEU A 102 3.43 36.42 7.99
CA LEU A 102 3.31 35.38 9.00
C LEU A 102 4.52 34.46 8.95
N LEU A 103 5.26 34.34 10.06
CA LEU A 103 6.36 33.38 10.15
C LEU A 103 5.83 31.95 10.11
N PHE A 104 6.42 31.10 9.27
CA PHE A 104 5.98 29.71 9.15
C PHE A 104 6.21 28.92 10.45
N SER A 105 7.25 29.25 11.20
CA SER A 105 7.50 28.70 12.54
C SER A 105 6.40 29.07 13.54
N ALA A 106 5.87 30.30 13.47
CA ALA A 106 4.76 30.73 14.33
C ALA A 106 3.49 29.94 14.00
N LEU A 107 3.20 29.73 12.70
CA LEU A 107 2.10 28.86 12.26
C LEU A 107 2.26 27.42 12.75
N GLN A 108 3.45 26.83 12.64
CA GLN A 108 3.69 25.45 13.08
C GLN A 108 3.71 25.29 14.61
N SER A 109 4.02 26.36 15.34
CA SER A 109 3.90 26.39 16.80
C SER A 109 2.44 26.39 17.24
N ALA A 110 1.59 27.16 16.58
CA ALA A 110 0.15 27.19 16.86
C ALA A 110 -0.59 25.94 16.32
N VAL A 111 -0.15 25.43 15.16
CA VAL A 111 -0.75 24.28 14.48
C VAL A 111 0.35 23.28 14.08
N PRO A 112 0.69 22.33 14.96
CA PRO A 112 1.68 21.31 14.64
C PRO A 112 1.27 20.50 13.41
N GLY A 113 2.19 20.37 12.44
CA GLY A 113 1.93 19.66 11.18
C GLY A 113 1.28 20.52 10.08
N ALA A 114 1.13 21.83 10.30
CA ALA A 114 0.78 22.76 9.23
C ALA A 114 1.86 22.76 8.14
N SER A 115 1.43 22.56 6.89
CA SER A 115 2.26 22.61 5.68
C SER A 115 2.00 23.86 4.84
N GLY A 116 0.93 24.60 5.12
CA GLY A 116 0.61 25.86 4.47
C GLY A 116 -0.71 26.45 4.95
N LEU A 117 -1.05 27.63 4.40
CA LEU A 117 -2.33 28.28 4.63
C LEU A 117 -3.09 28.43 3.31
N TYR A 118 -4.41 28.36 3.38
CA TYR A 118 -5.31 28.70 2.30
C TYR A 118 -6.52 29.47 2.83
N PHE A 119 -7.23 30.17 1.96
CA PHE A 119 -8.50 30.80 2.30
C PHE A 119 -9.52 30.48 1.20
N ASN A 120 -10.79 30.50 1.57
CA ASN A 120 -11.88 30.27 0.62
C ASN A 120 -12.46 31.62 0.21
N GLY A 121 -12.15 32.04 -1.03
CA GLY A 121 -12.86 33.12 -1.72
C GLY A 121 -13.96 32.53 -2.60
N GLU A 122 -14.02 32.94 -3.88
CA GLU A 122 -14.82 32.24 -4.90
C GLU A 122 -14.30 30.82 -5.18
N CYS A 123 -12.98 30.63 -5.04
CA CYS A 123 -12.29 29.36 -5.10
C CYS A 123 -11.35 29.22 -3.89
N LYS A 124 -10.91 27.98 -3.60
CA LYS A 124 -9.86 27.70 -2.61
C LYS A 124 -8.53 28.26 -3.11
N SER A 125 -7.98 29.26 -2.44
CA SER A 125 -6.74 29.93 -2.82
C SER A 125 -5.67 29.74 -1.75
N SER A 126 -4.47 29.30 -2.15
CA SER A 126 -3.34 29.15 -1.24
C SER A 126 -2.68 30.50 -0.96
N VAL A 127 -2.17 30.66 0.26
CA VAL A 127 -1.35 31.81 0.66
C VAL A 127 0.07 31.60 0.13
N LYS A 128 0.66 32.65 -0.43
CA LYS A 128 2.00 32.57 -1.04
C LYS A 128 3.07 32.36 0.04
N PHE A 129 3.96 31.41 -0.19
CA PHE A 129 5.05 31.06 0.71
C PHE A 129 6.40 31.36 0.07
N ASP A 130 7.28 32.05 0.81
CA ASP A 130 8.63 32.44 0.39
C ASP A 130 9.72 31.54 1.00
N GLY A 131 9.39 30.30 1.37
CA GLY A 131 10.34 29.36 1.99
C GLY A 131 10.61 29.60 3.49
N LYS A 132 10.30 30.79 4.02
CA LYS A 132 10.38 31.10 5.46
C LYS A 132 9.13 31.74 6.04
N ARG A 133 8.46 32.58 5.25
CA ARG A 133 7.32 33.40 5.67
C ARG A 133 6.16 33.22 4.68
N LEU A 134 4.94 33.31 5.20
CA LEU A 134 3.71 33.38 4.43
C LEU A 134 3.38 34.85 4.21
N LEU A 135 3.28 35.23 2.95
CA LEU A 135 3.05 36.60 2.53
C LEU A 135 1.55 36.89 2.50
N PRO A 136 1.13 38.12 2.85
CA PRO A 136 -0.26 38.51 2.70
C PRO A 136 -0.73 38.31 1.25
N PRO A 137 -2.00 37.91 1.04
CA PRO A 137 -2.65 38.01 -0.26
C PRO A 137 -2.57 39.45 -0.81
N ALA A 138 -2.80 39.62 -2.12
CA ALA A 138 -2.66 40.93 -2.79
C ALA A 138 -3.50 42.06 -2.15
N ASP A 139 -4.58 41.70 -1.46
CA ASP A 139 -5.49 42.59 -0.75
C ASP A 139 -5.30 42.58 0.78
N GLY A 140 -4.17 42.07 1.26
CA GLY A 140 -3.77 42.05 2.66
C GLY A 140 -4.36 40.91 3.50
N TRP A 141 -4.02 40.89 4.78
CA TRP A 141 -4.66 40.04 5.80
C TRP A 141 -5.99 40.67 6.21
N LYS A 142 -7.03 40.49 5.39
CA LYS A 142 -8.39 40.92 5.74
C LYS A 142 -8.95 40.03 6.85
N ASP A 143 -10.02 40.49 7.51
CA ASP A 143 -10.82 39.68 8.43
C ASP A 143 -11.59 38.59 7.66
N ARG A 144 -10.85 37.55 7.26
CA ARG A 144 -11.35 36.37 6.54
C ARG A 144 -10.79 35.13 7.20
N LYS A 145 -11.51 34.02 7.05
CA LYS A 145 -11.09 32.73 7.61
C LYS A 145 -9.95 32.14 6.79
N TYR A 146 -8.81 31.97 7.44
CA TYR A 146 -7.66 31.25 6.89
C TYR A 146 -7.62 29.85 7.49
N TYR A 147 -7.29 28.88 6.65
CA TYR A 147 -7.29 27.46 6.98
C TYR A 147 -5.89 26.88 6.87
N ALA A 148 -5.45 26.18 7.92
CA ALA A 148 -4.21 25.43 7.91
C ALA A 148 -4.37 24.15 7.09
N ALA A 149 -3.51 23.97 6.09
CA ALA A 149 -3.35 22.69 5.42
C ALA A 149 -2.49 21.78 6.30
N LEU A 150 -3.05 20.63 6.69
CA LEU A 150 -2.33 19.60 7.45
C LEU A 150 -1.83 18.52 6.48
N GLY A 151 -0.56 18.17 6.57
CA GLY A 151 0.04 17.10 5.77
C GLY A 151 1.20 16.46 6.51
N CYS A 152 1.25 15.13 6.48
CA CYS A 152 2.34 14.36 7.09
C CYS A 152 3.70 14.84 6.60
N ARG A 153 4.66 14.92 7.52
CA ARG A 153 6.07 15.22 7.26
C ARG A 153 6.59 14.41 6.06
N SER A 154 6.86 15.09 4.97
CA SER A 154 8.10 14.85 4.24
C SER A 154 9.08 15.92 4.69
N ASP A 155 10.33 15.54 4.90
CA ASP A 155 11.41 16.48 5.07
C ASP A 155 11.35 17.51 3.92
N PHE A 156 10.89 18.72 4.24
CA PHE A 156 10.77 19.77 3.24
C PHE A 156 12.20 20.13 2.77
N PRO A 157 12.47 20.13 1.46
CA PRO A 157 13.83 20.10 0.91
C PRO A 157 14.48 21.49 0.86
N PHE A 158 14.28 22.35 1.86
CA PHE A 158 14.90 23.68 1.87
C PHE A 158 16.38 23.64 2.26
N GLY A 159 16.82 22.58 2.95
CA GLY A 159 18.24 22.26 3.06
C GLY A 159 18.87 21.98 1.69
N SER A 160 18.09 21.48 0.73
CA SER A 160 18.55 21.15 -0.63
C SER A 160 18.66 22.40 -1.51
N TYR A 161 17.69 23.33 -1.50
CA TYR A 161 17.77 24.54 -2.35
C TYR A 161 18.84 25.55 -1.90
N ALA A 162 19.02 25.74 -0.59
CA ALA A 162 20.08 26.61 -0.07
C ALA A 162 21.48 26.00 -0.30
N ASN A 163 21.62 24.67 -0.18
CA ASN A 163 22.85 23.98 -0.53
C ASN A 163 23.07 23.89 -2.04
N ALA A 164 22.02 23.73 -2.84
CA ALA A 164 22.08 23.73 -4.31
C ALA A 164 22.46 25.11 -4.83
N SER A 165 21.94 26.19 -4.24
CA SER A 165 22.35 27.56 -4.57
C SER A 165 23.80 27.82 -4.18
N LYS A 166 24.26 27.34 -3.02
CA LYS A 166 25.69 27.41 -2.65
C LYS A 166 26.57 26.54 -3.54
N GLN A 167 26.10 25.37 -3.99
CA GLN A 167 26.81 24.53 -4.95
C GLN A 167 26.86 25.17 -6.33
N PHE A 168 25.79 25.84 -6.75
CA PHE A 168 25.72 26.61 -7.98
C PHE A 168 26.66 27.82 -7.93
N GLU A 169 26.68 28.59 -6.83
CA GLU A 169 27.64 29.68 -6.67
C GLU A 169 29.09 29.19 -6.63
N ARG A 170 29.35 28.02 -6.02
CA ARG A 170 30.67 27.37 -6.03
C ARG A 170 31.05 26.87 -7.42
N SER A 171 30.11 26.31 -8.18
CA SER A 171 30.35 25.84 -9.54
C SER A 171 30.53 27.00 -10.52
N VAL A 172 29.74 28.07 -10.41
CA VAL A 172 29.93 29.31 -11.19
C VAL A 172 31.25 29.98 -10.83
N ASN A 173 31.64 30.06 -9.56
CA ASN A 173 32.97 30.55 -9.18
C ASN A 173 34.11 29.63 -9.67
N ALA A 174 33.91 28.32 -9.68
CA ALA A 174 34.89 27.37 -10.23
C ALA A 174 35.03 27.51 -11.74
N VAL A 175 33.91 27.69 -12.45
CA VAL A 175 33.85 27.97 -13.89
C VAL A 175 34.49 29.33 -14.19
N GLN A 176 34.17 30.38 -13.44
CA GLN A 176 34.83 31.69 -13.57
C GLN A 176 36.34 31.62 -13.25
N ARG A 177 36.79 30.76 -12.34
CA ARG A 177 38.22 30.51 -12.12
C ARG A 177 38.85 29.69 -13.23
N LEU A 178 38.13 28.74 -13.84
CA LEU A 178 38.59 27.97 -15.00
C LEU A 178 38.71 28.85 -16.24
N PHE A 179 37.73 29.71 -16.52
CA PHE A 179 37.79 30.67 -17.62
C PHE A 179 38.71 31.87 -17.31
N GLY A 180 38.84 32.27 -16.05
CA GLY A 180 39.73 33.35 -15.60
C GLY A 180 41.20 32.94 -15.42
N LYS A 181 41.50 31.63 -15.36
CA LYS A 181 42.88 31.10 -15.25
C LYS A 181 43.31 30.21 -16.43
N SER A 182 42.46 30.01 -17.44
CA SER A 182 42.84 29.28 -18.67
C SER A 182 43.15 30.24 -19.81
N CYS A 183 44.14 31.10 -19.62
CA CYS A 183 44.96 31.64 -20.71
C CYS A 183 46.26 30.82 -20.86
N ALA A 184 46.15 29.48 -20.86
CA ALA A 184 47.32 28.60 -20.95
C ALA A 184 47.15 27.38 -21.90
N PHE A 185 46.10 27.37 -22.73
CA PHE A 185 46.07 26.52 -23.92
C PHE A 185 45.80 27.41 -25.13
N GLY A 186 46.85 27.58 -25.93
CA GLY A 186 46.91 28.52 -27.03
C GLY A 186 45.99 28.10 -28.18
N PHE A 187 44.93 28.89 -28.36
CA PHE A 187 44.24 29.07 -29.64
C PHE A 187 44.00 30.58 -29.90
N GLY A 188 44.95 31.42 -29.47
CA GLY A 188 44.88 32.88 -29.59
C GLY A 188 45.88 33.52 -30.56
N ALA A 189 46.51 32.75 -31.45
CA ALA A 189 47.57 33.24 -32.34
C ALA A 189 47.28 33.05 -33.83
N LEU A 190 46.01 33.06 -34.25
CA LEU A 190 45.66 32.96 -35.68
C LEU A 190 44.52 33.89 -36.13
N GLU A 191 44.05 34.81 -35.28
CA GLU A 191 43.02 35.79 -35.65
C GLU A 191 43.54 37.21 -35.91
N GLN A 192 44.87 37.40 -35.96
CA GLN A 192 45.46 38.73 -36.17
C GLN A 192 46.45 38.81 -37.34
N GLU A 193 46.16 38.19 -38.49
CA GLU A 193 46.84 38.54 -39.77
C GLU A 193 45.95 38.33 -41.02
N LEU A 194 44.65 38.56 -40.92
CA LEU A 194 43.78 38.65 -42.12
C LEU A 194 43.11 40.02 -42.16
N ILE A 195 43.93 41.06 -42.33
CA ILE A 195 43.49 42.29 -42.98
C ILE A 195 43.17 41.90 -44.43
N PRO A 196 41.92 42.06 -44.91
CA PRO A 196 41.65 41.93 -46.33
C PRO A 196 42.41 43.05 -47.04
N ARG A 197 43.53 42.72 -47.69
CA ARG A 197 44.07 43.63 -48.71
C ARG A 197 43.01 43.72 -49.79
N LYS A 198 42.28 44.84 -49.81
CA LYS A 198 41.42 45.27 -50.92
C LYS A 198 42.14 44.95 -52.22
N ALA A 199 41.55 44.07 -53.03
CA ALA A 199 41.95 43.91 -54.42
C ALA A 199 41.85 45.29 -55.08
N ILE A 200 43.00 45.84 -55.46
CA ILE A 200 43.05 47.02 -56.32
C ILE A 200 42.39 46.59 -57.64
N PRO A 201 41.33 47.27 -58.11
CA PRO A 201 40.71 46.92 -59.36
C PRO A 201 41.70 47.25 -60.48
N ILE A 202 42.25 46.20 -61.10
CA ILE A 202 42.93 46.35 -62.38
C ILE A 202 41.84 46.76 -63.36
N THR A 203 41.91 48.00 -63.83
CA THR A 203 40.98 48.59 -64.78
C THR A 203 40.87 47.73 -66.04
N ALA A 204 39.64 47.55 -66.54
CA ALA A 204 39.34 46.76 -67.75
C ALA A 204 40.20 47.17 -68.97
N ALA A 205 40.64 48.44 -69.02
CA ALA A 205 41.53 48.98 -70.05
C ALA A 205 42.92 48.30 -70.12
N ALA A 206 43.45 47.77 -69.00
CA ALA A 206 44.72 47.05 -69.01
C ALA A 206 44.59 45.62 -69.55
N LYS A 207 43.39 45.04 -69.46
CA LYS A 207 43.07 43.71 -70.01
C LYS A 207 42.87 43.79 -71.53
N GLU A 208 42.15 44.80 -72.01
CA GLU A 208 41.98 45.10 -73.44
C GLU A 208 43.30 45.44 -74.15
N MET A 209 44.20 46.24 -73.54
CA MET A 209 45.51 46.53 -74.14
C MET A 209 46.44 45.30 -74.19
N SER A 210 46.30 44.37 -73.24
CA SER A 210 47.09 43.13 -73.20
C SER A 210 46.61 42.11 -74.22
N GLU A 211 45.30 41.96 -74.38
CA GLU A 211 44.68 41.07 -75.38
C GLU A 211 44.98 41.57 -76.80
N ASN A 212 44.83 42.88 -77.05
CA ASN A 212 45.18 43.49 -78.34
C ASN A 212 46.68 43.37 -78.68
N ARG A 213 47.58 43.41 -77.68
CA ARG A 213 49.03 43.23 -77.90
C ARG A 213 49.39 41.79 -78.23
N ALA A 214 48.77 40.82 -77.55
CA ALA A 214 48.97 39.40 -77.83
C ALA A 214 48.42 39.01 -79.21
N GLU A 215 47.30 39.60 -79.63
CA GLU A 215 46.65 39.35 -80.91
C GLU A 215 47.44 39.97 -82.08
N ASN A 216 47.94 41.20 -81.93
CA ASN A 216 48.86 41.82 -82.90
C ASN A 216 50.17 41.01 -83.06
N MET A 217 50.71 40.47 -81.96
CA MET A 217 51.94 39.67 -81.99
C MET A 217 51.72 38.28 -82.63
N LYS A 218 50.54 37.68 -82.43
CA LYS A 218 50.10 36.48 -83.17
C LYS A 218 49.93 36.74 -84.66
N GLN A 219 49.36 37.87 -85.06
CA GLN A 219 49.26 38.28 -86.47
C GLN A 219 50.64 38.51 -87.11
N LEU A 220 51.57 39.11 -86.38
CA LEU A 220 52.95 39.33 -86.85
C LEU A 220 53.68 38.00 -87.10
N LEU A 221 53.55 37.04 -86.18
CA LEU A 221 54.08 35.68 -86.35
C LEU A 221 53.42 34.92 -87.49
N ALA A 222 52.10 35.04 -87.67
CA ALA A 222 51.36 34.44 -88.78
C ALA A 222 51.82 35.03 -90.13
N SER A 223 52.08 36.33 -90.20
CA SER A 223 52.57 37.00 -91.41
C SER A 223 54.01 36.58 -91.81
N PHE A 224 54.87 36.24 -90.83
CA PHE A 224 56.19 35.67 -91.08
C PHE A 224 56.12 34.21 -91.54
N SER A 225 55.26 33.39 -90.94
CA SER A 225 55.05 32.01 -91.39
C SER A 225 54.40 31.92 -92.78
N GLN A 226 53.51 32.85 -93.12
CA GLN A 226 52.89 32.92 -94.46
C GLN A 226 53.90 33.33 -95.56
N LYS A 227 54.94 34.11 -95.23
CA LYS A 227 56.06 34.39 -96.14
C LYS A 227 56.99 33.20 -96.36
N GLN A 228 57.04 32.23 -95.44
CA GLN A 228 57.83 31.00 -95.59
C GLN A 228 57.16 29.91 -96.44
N SER A 229 55.82 29.88 -96.56
CA SER A 229 55.11 28.82 -97.31
C SER A 229 54.66 29.23 -98.72
N GLY A 230 54.82 30.50 -99.11
CA GLY A 230 54.24 31.07 -100.34
C GLY A 230 55.16 31.19 -101.56
N GLN A 231 56.46 30.96 -101.43
CA GLN A 231 57.40 31.12 -102.56
C GLN A 231 58.43 29.99 -102.59
N LEU A 232 58.08 28.93 -103.33
CA LEU A 232 59.04 27.97 -103.86
C LEU A 232 58.58 27.52 -105.25
N SER A 233 58.76 28.41 -106.22
CA SER A 233 59.19 28.02 -107.55
C SER A 233 59.98 29.16 -108.17
N SER A 234 61.26 28.88 -108.37
CA SER A 234 62.28 29.57 -109.17
C SER A 234 63.18 30.60 -108.46
N LEU A 235 64.44 30.13 -108.27
CA LEU A 235 65.73 30.88 -108.31
C LEU A 235 66.22 31.53 -106.99
N PRO A 236 67.54 31.80 -106.85
CA PRO A 236 68.57 30.91 -106.29
C PRO A 236 69.07 31.39 -104.90
N PRO A 237 70.00 30.67 -104.24
CA PRO A 237 70.27 30.80 -102.81
C PRO A 237 71.29 31.90 -102.54
N ASP A 238 70.84 33.08 -102.14
CA ASP A 238 71.60 33.91 -101.19
C ASP A 238 70.68 34.94 -100.54
N GLU A 239 70.68 34.89 -99.21
CA GLU A 239 70.29 35.95 -98.29
C GLU A 239 68.85 36.48 -98.34
N GLN A 240 67.87 35.60 -98.12
CA GLN A 240 66.73 35.99 -97.26
C GLN A 240 66.95 35.43 -95.85
N ILE A 241 68.14 35.74 -95.34
CA ILE A 241 68.51 35.56 -93.95
C ILE A 241 67.77 36.67 -93.23
N CYS A 242 66.67 36.31 -92.55
CA CYS A 242 66.18 37.11 -91.44
C CYS A 242 67.43 37.46 -90.62
N THR A 243 67.76 38.76 -90.50
CA THR A 243 69.00 39.13 -89.84
C THR A 243 69.02 38.46 -88.47
N PRO A 244 70.18 38.04 -87.93
CA PRO A 244 70.22 37.36 -86.62
C PRO A 244 69.43 38.11 -85.53
N LEU A 245 69.33 39.44 -85.69
CA LEU A 245 68.52 40.33 -84.87
C LEU A 245 66.99 40.19 -85.11
N GLU A 246 66.52 40.15 -86.35
CA GLU A 246 65.09 39.94 -86.65
C GLU A 246 64.61 38.56 -86.21
N GLN A 247 65.43 37.51 -86.35
CA GLN A 247 65.12 36.18 -85.84
C GLN A 247 64.97 36.18 -84.31
N GLN A 248 65.84 36.91 -83.60
CA GLN A 248 65.71 37.12 -82.14
C GLN A 248 64.41 37.82 -81.76
N PHE A 249 63.92 38.80 -82.55
CA PHE A 249 62.63 39.45 -82.30
C PHE A 249 61.44 38.51 -82.53
N VAL A 250 61.49 37.68 -83.58
CA VAL A 250 60.48 36.65 -83.85
C VAL A 250 60.45 35.62 -82.72
N ASP A 251 61.61 35.18 -82.24
CA ASP A 251 61.72 34.24 -81.13
C ASP A 251 61.23 34.87 -79.81
N LEU A 252 61.55 36.14 -79.54
CA LEU A 252 61.02 36.87 -78.38
C LEU A 252 59.49 36.99 -78.43
N ALA A 253 58.93 37.27 -79.61
CA ALA A 253 57.48 37.36 -79.81
C ALA A 253 56.79 36.00 -79.58
N ARG A 254 57.39 34.90 -80.07
CA ARG A 254 56.92 33.53 -79.79
C ARG A 254 56.98 33.20 -78.31
N ILE A 255 58.09 33.52 -77.65
CA ILE A 255 58.26 33.29 -76.21
C ILE A 255 57.25 34.13 -75.41
N SER A 256 57.03 35.39 -75.77
CA SER A 256 56.07 36.26 -75.09
C SER A 256 54.63 35.74 -75.23
N THR A 257 54.21 35.38 -76.44
CA THR A 257 52.87 34.82 -76.67
C THR A 257 52.66 33.46 -76.00
N ALA A 258 53.68 32.59 -75.99
CA ALA A 258 53.64 31.34 -75.25
C ALA A 258 53.53 31.59 -73.73
N LYS A 259 54.31 32.54 -73.19
CA LYS A 259 54.24 32.94 -71.78
C LYS A 259 52.86 33.49 -71.42
N ASP A 260 52.28 34.35 -72.24
CA ASP A 260 50.94 34.92 -71.98
C ASP A 260 49.87 33.82 -72.01
N THR A 261 49.99 32.85 -72.91
CA THR A 261 49.09 31.68 -72.96
C THR A 261 49.21 30.82 -71.69
N ILE A 262 50.44 30.58 -71.20
CA ILE A 262 50.68 29.87 -69.94
C ILE A 262 50.10 30.64 -68.75
N ILE A 263 50.29 31.96 -68.69
CA ILE A 263 49.75 32.81 -67.60
C ILE A 263 48.22 32.76 -67.59
N GLU A 264 47.58 32.85 -68.75
CA GLU A 264 46.11 32.79 -68.81
C GLU A 264 45.58 31.40 -68.44
N GLN A 265 46.26 30.32 -68.88
CA GLN A 265 45.94 28.98 -68.42
C GLN A 265 46.06 28.84 -66.89
N GLN A 266 47.17 29.32 -66.31
CA GLN A 266 47.37 29.32 -64.86
C GLN A 266 46.29 30.14 -64.12
N ARG A 267 45.85 31.27 -64.68
CA ARG A 267 44.75 32.06 -64.10
C ARG A 267 43.43 31.31 -64.14
N CYS A 268 43.12 30.62 -65.22
CA CYS A 268 41.94 29.77 -65.34
C CYS A 268 41.98 28.60 -64.35
N ASP A 269 43.14 27.94 -64.21
CA ASP A 269 43.32 26.83 -63.27
C ASP A 269 43.19 27.31 -61.81
N ILE A 270 43.77 28.46 -61.46
CA ILE A 270 43.63 29.07 -60.13
C ILE A 270 42.16 29.38 -59.82
N LYS A 271 41.42 29.95 -60.79
CA LYS A 271 39.98 30.20 -60.62
C LYS A 271 39.20 28.90 -60.39
N SER A 272 39.43 27.88 -61.22
CA SER A 272 38.79 26.56 -61.08
C SER A 272 39.09 25.91 -59.73
N ILE A 273 40.33 26.01 -59.25
CA ILE A 273 40.74 25.49 -57.94
C ILE A 273 40.05 26.26 -56.81
N ASN A 274 39.99 27.58 -56.88
CA ASN A 274 39.33 28.40 -55.85
C ASN A 274 37.82 28.13 -55.78
N GLU A 275 37.14 27.97 -56.91
CA GLU A 275 35.72 27.59 -56.94
C GLU A 275 35.48 26.22 -56.31
N LYS A 276 36.35 25.24 -56.60
CA LYS A 276 36.30 23.92 -55.95
C LYS A 276 36.57 24.00 -54.44
N LEU A 277 37.50 24.86 -54.03
CA LEU A 277 37.83 25.07 -52.63
C LEU A 277 36.64 25.69 -51.87
N ASP A 278 35.96 26.67 -52.47
CA ASP A 278 34.76 27.30 -51.90
C ASP A 278 33.59 26.31 -51.78
N LEU A 279 33.39 25.45 -52.79
CA LEU A 279 32.39 24.37 -52.72
C LEU A 279 32.72 23.38 -51.60
N LYS A 280 33.98 22.94 -51.50
CA LYS A 280 34.41 22.02 -50.44
C LYS A 280 34.32 22.65 -49.04
N ALA A 281 34.57 23.94 -48.91
CA ALA A 281 34.40 24.67 -47.66
C ALA A 281 32.92 24.72 -47.22
N LYS A 282 31.99 24.90 -48.17
CA LYS A 282 30.55 24.83 -47.89
C LYS A 282 30.12 23.43 -47.46
N GLU A 283 30.52 22.40 -48.21
CA GLU A 283 30.23 21.00 -47.86
C GLU A 283 30.77 20.62 -46.47
N LEU A 284 31.99 21.06 -46.13
CA LEU A 284 32.59 20.84 -44.82
C LEU A 284 31.78 21.51 -43.70
N LYS A 285 31.30 22.74 -43.95
CA LYS A 285 30.48 23.47 -42.98
C LYS A 285 29.14 22.79 -42.74
N GLU A 286 28.47 22.34 -43.80
CA GLU A 286 27.22 21.59 -43.69
C GLU A 286 27.42 20.28 -42.92
N ALA A 287 28.50 19.54 -43.21
CA ALA A 287 28.83 18.32 -42.48
C ALA A 287 29.12 18.58 -40.98
N LEU A 288 29.78 19.69 -40.64
CA LEU A 288 30.02 20.09 -39.24
C LEU A 288 28.71 20.45 -38.52
N ASP A 289 27.81 21.18 -39.18
CA ASP A 289 26.51 21.53 -38.61
C ASP A 289 25.65 20.28 -38.36
N ASP A 290 25.68 19.31 -39.27
CA ASP A 290 24.97 18.05 -39.11
C ASP A 290 25.59 17.16 -38.03
N LEU A 291 26.93 17.12 -37.93
CA LEU A 291 27.62 16.46 -36.82
C LEU A 291 27.22 17.06 -35.47
N SER A 292 27.15 18.38 -35.37
CA SER A 292 26.72 19.08 -34.14
C SER A 292 25.27 18.76 -33.76
N LYS A 293 24.36 18.64 -34.74
CA LYS A 293 22.97 18.22 -34.49
C LYS A 293 22.91 16.77 -34.00
N CYS A 294 23.68 15.87 -34.61
CA CYS A 294 23.76 14.47 -34.19
C CYS A 294 24.32 14.34 -32.78
N GLU A 295 25.38 15.07 -32.45
CA GLU A 295 25.98 15.10 -31.10
C GLU A 295 24.95 15.53 -30.04
N LYS A 296 24.20 16.62 -30.29
CA LYS A 296 23.14 17.07 -29.37
C LYS A 296 22.06 16.01 -29.17
N ARG A 297 21.69 15.28 -30.22
CA ARG A 297 20.70 14.20 -30.14
C ARG A 297 21.23 13.02 -29.32
N CYS A 298 22.48 12.62 -29.52
CA CYS A 298 23.11 11.56 -28.72
C CYS A 298 23.17 11.95 -27.23
N ASN A 299 23.51 13.20 -26.92
CA ASN A 299 23.54 13.68 -25.53
C ASN A 299 22.16 13.64 -24.88
N ALA A 300 21.11 14.09 -25.58
CA ALA A 300 19.73 14.01 -25.07
C ALA A 300 19.31 12.56 -24.79
N GLN A 301 19.67 11.62 -25.66
CA GLN A 301 19.36 10.21 -25.43
C GLN A 301 20.16 9.56 -24.31
N GLU A 302 21.42 9.95 -24.10
CA GLU A 302 22.18 9.46 -22.94
C GLU A 302 21.57 9.97 -21.63
N GLU A 303 21.04 11.20 -21.60
CA GLU A 303 20.28 11.73 -20.47
C GLU A 303 19.00 10.92 -20.21
N GLU A 304 18.22 10.61 -21.25
CA GLU A 304 17.04 9.75 -21.16
C GLU A 304 17.39 8.34 -20.65
N LEU A 305 18.45 7.72 -21.17
CA LEU A 305 18.94 6.42 -20.72
C LEU A 305 19.37 6.47 -19.25
N ASN A 306 19.99 7.55 -18.81
CA ASN A 306 20.39 7.72 -17.42
C ASN A 306 19.17 7.80 -16.48
N ILE A 307 18.10 8.49 -16.91
CA ILE A 307 16.82 8.51 -16.17
C ILE A 307 16.23 7.09 -16.09
N LEU A 308 16.18 6.35 -17.19
CA LEU A 308 15.67 4.97 -17.21
C LEU A 308 16.49 4.03 -16.32
N ARG A 309 17.81 4.16 -16.31
CA ARG A 309 18.69 3.41 -15.40
C ARG A 309 18.40 3.72 -13.94
N ASN A 310 18.10 4.97 -13.60
CA ASN A 310 17.75 5.35 -12.23
C ASN A 310 16.37 4.82 -11.83
N LEU A 311 15.37 4.93 -12.69
CA LEU A 311 14.05 4.34 -12.47
C LEU A 311 14.13 2.82 -12.27
N SER A 312 14.97 2.12 -13.04
CA SER A 312 15.19 0.68 -12.87
C SER A 312 15.81 0.34 -11.50
N LYS A 313 16.74 1.15 -10.99
CA LYS A 313 17.29 0.98 -9.64
C LYS A 313 16.22 1.20 -8.57
N GLU A 314 15.41 2.24 -8.70
CA GLU A 314 14.30 2.52 -7.78
C GLU A 314 13.26 1.38 -7.80
N GLN A 315 12.93 0.87 -8.98
CA GLN A 315 12.03 -0.27 -9.13
C GLN A 315 12.59 -1.52 -8.44
N THR A 316 13.88 -1.79 -8.60
CA THR A 316 14.55 -2.92 -7.94
C THR A 316 14.49 -2.78 -6.42
N TYR A 317 14.80 -1.60 -5.89
CA TYR A 317 14.69 -1.30 -4.46
C TYR A 317 13.26 -1.47 -3.93
N MET A 318 12.26 -0.99 -4.67
CA MET A 318 10.85 -1.15 -4.30
C MET A 318 10.42 -2.62 -4.29
N CYS A 319 10.86 -3.42 -5.26
CA CYS A 319 10.62 -4.87 -5.29
C CYS A 319 11.24 -5.56 -4.07
N GLU A 320 12.49 -5.25 -3.74
CA GLU A 320 13.16 -5.76 -2.53
C GLU A 320 12.37 -5.38 -1.27
N LYS A 321 11.88 -4.14 -1.19
CA LYS A 321 11.10 -3.67 -0.04
C LYS A 321 9.74 -4.36 0.07
N VAL A 322 9.06 -4.58 -1.05
CA VAL A 322 7.80 -5.35 -1.09
C VAL A 322 8.02 -6.79 -0.63
N ASN A 323 9.09 -7.43 -1.09
CA ASN A 323 9.44 -8.79 -0.66
C ASN A 323 9.73 -8.86 0.84
N GLU A 324 10.46 -7.87 1.37
CA GLU A 324 10.73 -7.76 2.81
C GLU A 324 9.43 -7.62 3.61
N LEU A 325 8.55 -6.70 3.21
CA LEU A 325 7.27 -6.47 3.89
C LEU A 325 6.35 -7.70 3.79
N THR A 326 6.33 -8.36 2.65
CA THR A 326 5.55 -9.59 2.44
C THR A 326 6.03 -10.70 3.39
N ARG A 327 7.35 -10.85 3.55
CA ARG A 327 7.92 -11.81 4.50
C ARG A 327 7.55 -11.47 5.94
N ARG A 328 7.65 -10.20 6.34
CA ARG A 328 7.25 -9.76 7.70
C ARG A 328 5.78 -10.02 7.96
N LEU A 329 4.91 -9.78 6.98
CA LEU A 329 3.47 -10.02 7.10
C LEU A 329 3.17 -11.52 7.26
N LEU A 330 3.87 -12.38 6.51
CA LEU A 330 3.77 -13.84 6.69
C LEU A 330 4.24 -14.30 8.07
N ASP A 331 5.34 -13.75 8.58
CA ASP A 331 5.85 -14.07 9.93
C ASP A 331 4.84 -13.62 11.01
N GLU A 332 4.25 -12.43 10.86
CA GLU A 332 3.21 -11.91 11.77
C GLU A 332 1.93 -12.75 11.73
N ASP A 333 1.49 -13.22 10.55
CA ASP A 333 0.31 -14.09 10.41
C ASP A 333 0.55 -15.46 11.07
N GLN A 334 1.75 -16.02 10.95
CA GLN A 334 2.14 -17.25 11.67
C GLN A 334 2.12 -17.04 13.18
N MET A 335 2.59 -15.89 13.67
CA MET A 335 2.53 -15.56 15.10
C MET A 335 1.07 -15.38 15.58
N ALA A 336 0.23 -14.72 14.79
CA ALA A 336 -1.18 -14.52 15.11
C ALA A 336 -1.96 -15.85 15.16
N THR A 337 -1.71 -16.75 14.20
CA THR A 337 -2.32 -18.09 14.19
C THR A 337 -1.86 -18.95 15.38
N ALA A 338 -0.57 -18.87 15.75
CA ALA A 338 -0.06 -19.54 16.95
C ALA A 338 -0.70 -18.99 18.24
N GLN A 339 -0.83 -17.66 18.37
CA GLN A 339 -1.51 -17.02 19.49
C GLN A 339 -2.99 -17.38 19.57
N LYS A 340 -3.68 -17.44 18.43
CA LYS A 340 -5.09 -17.85 18.36
C LYS A 340 -5.28 -19.28 18.86
N SER A 341 -4.41 -20.20 18.44
CA SER A 341 -4.41 -21.58 18.95
C SER A 341 -4.21 -21.65 20.46
N GLN A 342 -3.27 -20.87 21.01
CA GLN A 342 -3.06 -20.79 22.47
C GLN A 342 -4.27 -20.22 23.21
N ILE A 343 -4.94 -19.21 22.65
CA ILE A 343 -6.17 -18.65 23.21
C ILE A 343 -7.28 -19.71 23.22
N ASP A 344 -7.47 -20.44 22.12
CA ASP A 344 -8.49 -21.50 22.03
C ASP A 344 -8.26 -22.60 23.08
N ASP A 345 -7.00 -22.98 23.32
CA ASP A 345 -6.63 -23.94 24.36
C ASP A 345 -6.84 -23.41 25.78
N LEU A 346 -6.61 -22.11 26.01
CA LEU A 346 -6.93 -21.46 27.28
C LEU A 346 -8.45 -21.39 27.51
N VAL A 347 -9.23 -21.05 26.49
CA VAL A 347 -10.70 -21.00 26.56
C VAL A 347 -11.27 -22.39 26.88
N LYS A 348 -10.77 -23.46 26.25
CA LYS A 348 -11.18 -24.84 26.58
C LYS A 348 -10.88 -25.20 28.03
N ARG A 349 -9.70 -24.81 28.55
CA ARG A 349 -9.33 -25.03 29.95
C ARG A 349 -10.21 -24.24 30.91
N LEU A 350 -10.52 -22.98 30.60
CA LEU A 350 -11.44 -22.17 31.40
C LEU A 350 -12.84 -22.79 31.44
N ALA A 351 -13.40 -23.20 30.30
CA ALA A 351 -14.70 -23.87 30.26
C ALA A 351 -14.73 -25.16 31.10
N LYS A 352 -13.63 -25.93 31.09
CA LYS A 352 -13.49 -27.11 31.96
C LYS A 352 -13.48 -26.72 33.45
N CYS A 353 -12.71 -25.72 33.84
CA CYS A 353 -12.68 -25.24 35.22
C CYS A 353 -14.02 -24.65 35.68
N GLU A 354 -14.76 -23.98 34.79
CA GLU A 354 -16.11 -23.49 35.08
C GLU A 354 -17.08 -24.66 35.33
N ALA A 355 -17.04 -25.70 34.51
CA ALA A 355 -17.85 -26.91 34.73
C ALA A 355 -17.49 -27.63 36.05
N GLU A 356 -16.20 -27.74 36.39
CA GLU A 356 -15.73 -28.30 37.66
C GLU A 356 -16.20 -27.46 38.87
N LYS A 357 -16.19 -26.13 38.74
CA LYS A 357 -16.70 -25.20 39.75
C LYS A 357 -18.21 -25.36 39.94
N GLU A 358 -19.00 -25.41 38.87
CA GLU A 358 -20.46 -25.60 38.97
C GLU A 358 -20.82 -26.96 39.59
N ALA A 359 -20.09 -28.02 39.23
CA ALA A 359 -20.25 -29.33 39.87
C ALA A 359 -19.96 -29.27 41.38
N SER A 360 -18.87 -28.60 41.77
CA SER A 360 -18.49 -28.42 43.18
C SER A 360 -19.51 -27.56 43.96
N LEU A 361 -20.10 -26.55 43.31
CA LEU A 361 -21.16 -25.73 43.91
C LEU A 361 -22.44 -26.55 44.13
N ALA A 362 -22.83 -27.38 43.17
CA ALA A 362 -23.97 -28.28 43.29
C ALA A 362 -23.76 -29.31 44.42
N GLU A 363 -22.57 -29.91 44.52
CA GLU A 363 -22.22 -30.83 45.60
C GLU A 363 -22.28 -30.14 46.98
N ASN A 364 -21.72 -28.94 47.11
CA ASN A 364 -21.79 -28.17 48.36
C ASN A 364 -23.24 -27.79 48.73
N ALA A 365 -24.07 -27.44 47.75
CA ALA A 365 -25.48 -27.16 47.99
C ALA A 365 -26.21 -28.40 48.52
N GLN A 366 -25.96 -29.58 47.93
CA GLN A 366 -26.51 -30.85 48.39
C GLN A 366 -26.06 -31.17 49.82
N LEU A 367 -24.76 -31.11 50.10
CA LEU A 367 -24.21 -31.34 51.44
C LEU A 367 -24.81 -30.36 52.47
N SER A 368 -25.02 -29.10 52.09
CA SER A 368 -25.67 -28.13 52.96
C SER A 368 -27.12 -28.52 53.26
N THR A 369 -27.88 -29.01 52.28
CA THR A 369 -29.24 -29.51 52.52
C THR A 369 -29.24 -30.74 53.42
N ASP A 370 -28.32 -31.69 53.19
CA ASP A 370 -28.19 -32.90 54.01
C ASP A 370 -27.88 -32.53 55.48
N ILE A 371 -27.00 -31.56 55.71
CA ILE A 371 -26.70 -31.03 57.04
C ILE A 371 -27.95 -30.44 57.70
N GLU A 372 -28.74 -29.64 57.00
CA GLU A 372 -29.97 -29.06 57.56
C GLU A 372 -31.02 -30.14 57.86
N THR A 373 -31.16 -31.16 57.02
CA THR A 373 -32.04 -32.31 57.34
C THR A 373 -31.54 -33.09 58.55
N ALA A 374 -30.23 -33.29 58.69
CA ALA A 374 -29.65 -33.96 59.84
C ALA A 374 -29.82 -33.14 61.13
N LYS A 375 -29.67 -31.81 61.06
CA LYS A 375 -29.99 -30.93 62.20
C LYS A 375 -31.46 -31.03 62.59
N ALA A 376 -32.37 -31.06 61.62
CA ALA A 376 -33.79 -31.21 61.88
C ALA A 376 -34.12 -32.57 62.55
N THR A 377 -33.49 -33.67 62.10
CA THR A 377 -33.67 -34.98 62.74
C THR A 377 -33.08 -35.03 64.14
N ILE A 378 -31.90 -34.43 64.36
CA ILE A 378 -31.33 -34.25 65.70
C ILE A 378 -32.30 -33.49 66.60
N GLY A 379 -32.85 -32.35 66.15
CA GLY A 379 -33.81 -31.58 66.96
C GLY A 379 -35.09 -32.36 67.31
N VAL A 380 -35.59 -33.22 66.40
CA VAL A 380 -36.71 -34.13 66.69
C VAL A 380 -36.33 -35.18 67.72
N LEU A 381 -35.13 -35.77 67.61
CA LEU A 381 -34.62 -36.76 68.55
C LEU A 381 -34.37 -36.14 69.93
N GLU A 382 -33.79 -34.95 70.00
CA GLU A 382 -33.60 -34.19 71.24
C GLU A 382 -34.94 -33.88 71.91
N SER A 383 -35.94 -33.41 71.16
CA SER A 383 -37.30 -33.17 71.67
C SER A 383 -37.95 -34.46 72.20
N ARG A 384 -37.69 -35.60 71.56
CA ARG A 384 -38.19 -36.91 72.01
C ARG A 384 -37.44 -37.38 73.26
N LEU A 385 -36.12 -37.17 73.31
CA LEU A 385 -35.29 -37.47 74.47
C LEU A 385 -35.74 -36.65 75.68
N GLU A 386 -36.00 -35.35 75.52
CA GLU A 386 -36.49 -34.46 76.57
C GLU A 386 -37.84 -34.93 77.15
N LYS A 387 -38.75 -35.44 76.31
CA LYS A 387 -40.01 -36.05 76.77
C LYS A 387 -39.82 -37.36 77.52
N LEU A 388 -38.83 -38.16 77.14
CA LEU A 388 -38.59 -39.49 77.70
C LEU A 388 -37.68 -39.46 78.93
N SER A 389 -36.80 -38.46 79.06
CA SER A 389 -35.89 -38.25 80.18
C SER A 389 -36.59 -38.29 81.55
N PRO A 390 -37.68 -37.53 81.82
CA PRO A 390 -38.36 -37.58 83.11
C PRO A 390 -39.04 -38.94 83.37
N LEU A 391 -39.45 -39.67 82.32
CA LEU A 391 -40.00 -41.03 82.47
C LEU A 391 -38.92 -42.06 82.80
N ALA A 392 -37.73 -41.90 82.23
CA ALA A 392 -36.55 -42.72 82.53
C ALA A 392 -36.05 -42.46 83.95
N GLU A 393 -35.98 -41.19 84.38
CA GLU A 393 -35.62 -40.79 85.75
C GLU A 393 -36.61 -41.36 86.79
N LEU A 394 -37.92 -41.27 86.52
CA LEU A 394 -38.95 -41.86 87.39
C LEU A 394 -38.77 -43.39 87.55
N ARG A 395 -38.26 -44.05 86.51
CA ARG A 395 -38.01 -45.50 86.48
C ARG A 395 -36.56 -45.89 86.82
N GLN A 396 -35.71 -44.92 87.18
CA GLN A 396 -34.28 -45.09 87.47
C GLN A 396 -33.51 -45.84 86.35
N ILE A 397 -33.88 -45.61 85.09
CA ILE A 397 -33.21 -46.23 83.94
C ILE A 397 -32.01 -45.35 83.55
N THR A 398 -30.81 -45.75 83.97
CA THR A 398 -29.56 -45.02 83.73
C THR A 398 -28.57 -45.76 82.83
N GLU A 399 -28.76 -47.07 82.61
CA GLU A 399 -27.84 -47.92 81.84
C GLU A 399 -28.58 -48.71 80.74
N ASP A 400 -27.89 -49.03 79.65
CA ASP A 400 -28.45 -49.75 78.49
C ASP A 400 -29.02 -51.14 78.84
N GLU A 401 -28.44 -51.82 79.84
CA GLU A 401 -28.96 -53.10 80.34
C GLU A 401 -30.35 -52.96 80.97
N GLN A 402 -30.63 -51.82 81.61
CA GLN A 402 -31.92 -51.55 82.24
C GLN A 402 -32.99 -51.22 81.20
N ILE A 403 -32.60 -50.61 80.07
CA ILE A 403 -33.48 -50.40 78.90
C ILE A 403 -33.90 -51.75 78.33
N LEU A 404 -32.95 -52.66 78.10
CA LEU A 404 -33.24 -54.00 77.57
C LEU A 404 -34.13 -54.81 78.51
N SER A 405 -33.87 -54.77 79.82
CA SER A 405 -34.72 -55.42 80.82
C SER A 405 -36.14 -54.82 80.82
N TYR A 406 -36.27 -53.51 80.67
CA TYR A 406 -37.56 -52.83 80.61
C TYR A 406 -38.34 -53.17 79.34
N ILE A 407 -37.68 -53.27 78.18
CA ILE A 407 -38.30 -53.71 76.92
C ILE A 407 -38.82 -55.14 77.08
N GLN A 408 -38.00 -56.05 77.62
CA GLN A 408 -38.42 -57.44 77.87
C GLN A 408 -39.61 -57.51 78.84
N MET A 409 -39.62 -56.69 79.88
CA MET A 409 -40.74 -56.61 80.83
C MET A 409 -42.01 -56.05 80.18
N SER A 410 -41.88 -55.05 79.31
CA SER A 410 -42.98 -54.50 78.52
C SER A 410 -43.54 -55.53 77.55
N GLU A 411 -42.69 -56.27 76.84
CA GLU A 411 -43.09 -57.34 75.92
C GLU A 411 -43.85 -58.45 76.65
N LEU A 412 -43.34 -58.84 77.83
CA LEU A 412 -44.00 -59.84 78.69
C LEU A 412 -45.36 -59.34 79.20
N LEU A 413 -45.48 -58.06 79.55
CA LEU A 413 -46.76 -57.43 79.89
C LEU A 413 -47.75 -57.44 78.72
N THR A 414 -47.33 -57.12 77.50
CA THR A 414 -48.21 -57.24 76.32
C THR A 414 -48.63 -58.67 76.05
N SER A 415 -47.71 -59.63 76.20
CA SER A 415 -48.03 -61.07 76.07
C SER A 415 -49.02 -61.55 77.14
N LEU A 416 -48.89 -61.08 78.37
CA LEU A 416 -49.86 -61.36 79.43
C LEU A 416 -51.21 -60.69 79.16
N LYS A 417 -51.22 -59.47 78.62
CA LYS A 417 -52.46 -58.76 78.27
C LYS A 417 -53.22 -59.51 77.18
N THR A 418 -52.56 -59.92 76.11
CA THR A 418 -53.19 -60.70 75.03
C THR A 418 -53.67 -62.07 75.53
N ARG A 419 -52.93 -62.71 76.44
CA ARG A 419 -53.37 -63.95 77.10
C ARG A 419 -54.61 -63.73 77.98
N ASN A 420 -54.67 -62.64 78.73
CA ASN A 420 -55.84 -62.31 79.54
C ASN A 420 -57.06 -62.00 78.67
N GLU A 421 -56.90 -61.22 77.59
CA GLU A 421 -57.98 -60.98 76.61
C GLU A 421 -58.49 -62.31 76.01
N LYS A 422 -57.58 -63.26 75.73
CA LYS A 422 -57.97 -64.60 75.27
C LYS A 422 -58.76 -65.38 76.32
N LEU A 423 -58.29 -65.41 77.56
CA LEU A 423 -58.99 -66.10 78.65
C LEU A 423 -60.36 -65.47 78.94
N GLU A 424 -60.48 -64.15 78.80
CA GLU A 424 -61.73 -63.42 78.96
C GLU A 424 -62.73 -63.76 77.83
N ASN A 425 -62.25 -63.96 76.61
CA ASN A 425 -63.07 -64.48 75.51
C ASN A 425 -63.49 -65.94 75.73
N ASP A 426 -62.58 -66.81 76.17
CA ASP A 426 -62.89 -68.21 76.49
C ASP A 426 -63.92 -68.31 77.64
N MET A 427 -63.82 -67.44 78.64
CA MET A 427 -64.81 -67.26 79.71
C MET A 427 -66.19 -66.90 79.16
N LYS A 428 -66.27 -65.92 78.25
CA LYS A 428 -67.52 -65.53 77.59
C LYS A 428 -68.11 -66.68 76.77
N GLU A 429 -67.28 -67.42 76.04
CA GLU A 429 -67.74 -68.59 75.27
C GLU A 429 -68.29 -69.69 76.20
N MET A 430 -67.66 -69.91 77.35
CA MET A 430 -68.17 -70.85 78.36
C MET A 430 -69.46 -70.36 79.02
N GLU A 431 -69.60 -69.06 79.26
CA GLU A 431 -70.83 -68.45 79.76
C GLU A 431 -71.96 -68.56 78.73
N GLU A 432 -71.68 -68.34 77.44
CA GLU A 432 -72.63 -68.57 76.35
C GLU A 432 -73.04 -70.04 76.26
N LYS A 433 -72.10 -70.99 76.35
CA LYS A 433 -72.41 -72.43 76.39
C LYS A 433 -73.24 -72.81 77.61
N TYR A 434 -72.93 -72.25 78.77
CA TYR A 434 -73.72 -72.44 79.98
C TYR A 434 -75.14 -71.88 79.83
N ASN A 435 -75.27 -70.69 79.24
CA ASN A 435 -76.55 -70.06 78.96
C ASN A 435 -77.37 -70.86 77.93
N GLN A 436 -76.73 -71.37 76.88
CA GLN A 436 -77.36 -72.27 75.91
C GLN A 436 -77.84 -73.57 76.57
N LEU A 437 -77.01 -74.17 77.43
CA LEU A 437 -77.39 -75.37 78.17
C LEU A 437 -78.56 -75.10 79.13
N ASN A 438 -78.54 -73.97 79.82
CA ASN A 438 -79.61 -73.54 80.71
C ASN A 438 -80.89 -73.26 79.90
N GLN A 439 -80.78 -72.65 78.72
CA GLN A 439 -81.89 -72.43 77.81
C GLN A 439 -82.50 -73.77 77.34
N ILE A 440 -81.68 -74.74 76.94
CA ILE A 440 -82.14 -76.10 76.59
C ILE A 440 -82.82 -76.76 77.79
N TYR A 441 -82.24 -76.65 78.99
CA TYR A 441 -82.86 -77.17 80.21
C TYR A 441 -84.23 -76.55 80.45
N THR A 442 -84.35 -75.22 80.29
CA THR A 442 -85.61 -74.49 80.45
C THR A 442 -86.61 -74.84 79.36
N GLU A 443 -86.17 -75.00 78.11
CA GLU A 443 -87.00 -75.38 76.96
C GLU A 443 -87.50 -76.81 77.08
N VAL A 444 -86.71 -77.76 77.56
CA VAL A 444 -87.14 -79.14 77.82
C VAL A 444 -88.14 -79.20 78.99
N VAL A 445 -87.95 -78.38 80.03
CA VAL A 445 -88.95 -78.23 81.10
C VAL A 445 -90.22 -77.59 80.55
N ALA A 446 -90.11 -76.54 79.74
CA ALA A 446 -91.23 -75.86 79.12
C ALA A 446 -91.95 -76.73 78.07
N GLU A 447 -91.26 -77.61 77.33
CA GLU A 447 -91.85 -78.56 76.39
C GLU A 447 -92.53 -79.72 77.10
N ASN A 448 -91.96 -80.25 78.20
CA ASN A 448 -92.67 -81.23 79.04
C ASN A 448 -93.91 -80.60 79.70
N THR A 449 -93.85 -79.33 80.06
CA THR A 449 -95.00 -78.57 80.58
C THR A 449 -96.00 -78.22 79.46
N LYS A 450 -95.53 -77.90 78.25
CA LYS A 450 -96.36 -77.66 77.05
C LYS A 450 -96.95 -78.93 76.45
N ALA A 451 -96.36 -80.11 76.61
CA ALA A 451 -96.98 -81.39 76.24
C ALA A 451 -98.13 -81.76 77.19
N LEU A 452 -98.07 -81.29 78.45
CA LEU A 452 -99.17 -81.34 79.43
C LEU A 452 -100.27 -80.29 79.16
N ILE A 453 -99.92 -79.15 78.54
CA ILE A 453 -100.84 -78.01 78.29
C ILE A 453 -101.33 -77.93 76.82
N LYS A 454 -100.73 -78.68 75.86
CA LYS A 454 -101.26 -78.95 74.50
C LYS A 454 -102.51 -79.88 74.49
N ARG A 455 -103.25 -79.90 75.62
CA ARG A 455 -104.66 -80.29 75.76
C ARG A 455 -105.61 -79.10 75.79
N SER A 456 -105.11 -77.88 75.63
CA SER A 456 -105.90 -76.65 75.55
C SER A 456 -105.10 -75.62 74.76
N ALA A 457 -105.17 -75.69 73.44
CA ALA A 457 -104.66 -74.66 72.55
C ALA A 457 -105.87 -73.89 72.00
N ASP A 458 -105.89 -72.58 72.22
CA ASP A 458 -106.28 -71.64 71.18
C ASP A 458 -105.49 -70.33 71.33
N ASP A 459 -104.90 -69.96 70.19
CA ASP A 459 -104.76 -68.64 69.56
C ASP A 459 -103.78 -67.53 70.04
N GLY A 460 -102.89 -67.13 69.12
CA GLY A 460 -102.92 -65.81 68.47
C GLY A 460 -101.97 -64.66 68.89
N GLY A 461 -100.97 -64.33 68.04
CA GLY A 461 -100.41 -62.98 67.70
C GLY A 461 -99.59 -62.20 68.76
N SER A 462 -98.78 -61.15 68.51
CA SER A 462 -98.14 -60.45 67.35
C SER A 462 -97.14 -59.38 67.91
N ASP A 463 -96.36 -58.73 67.04
CA ASP A 463 -95.73 -57.36 67.15
C ASP A 463 -94.51 -57.13 68.06
N ALA A 464 -93.60 -56.13 67.90
CA ALA A 464 -93.21 -55.17 66.85
C ALA A 464 -91.93 -54.40 67.29
N ALA A 465 -91.21 -53.81 66.30
CA ALA A 465 -90.50 -52.51 66.28
C ALA A 465 -89.23 -52.19 67.13
N VAL A 466 -88.27 -51.42 66.54
CA VAL A 466 -87.79 -50.05 66.95
C VAL A 466 -86.29 -49.72 66.59
N GLU A 467 -86.10 -48.53 65.97
CA GLU A 467 -84.98 -47.51 65.90
C GLU A 467 -83.50 -47.91 65.66
N ALA A 468 -82.69 -47.33 64.74
CA ALA A 468 -82.35 -45.95 64.30
C ALA A 468 -81.25 -45.22 65.11
N ARG A 469 -80.06 -44.96 64.50
CA ARG A 469 -79.32 -43.64 64.49
C ARG A 469 -77.92 -43.64 63.80
N ILE A 470 -77.81 -42.77 62.78
CA ILE A 470 -76.80 -41.70 62.51
C ILE A 470 -75.33 -42.01 62.19
N ILE A 471 -74.86 -41.56 61.00
CA ILE A 471 -73.73 -40.58 60.75
C ILE A 471 -73.94 -39.89 59.37
N PRO A 472 -73.83 -38.55 59.23
CA PRO A 472 -73.48 -37.90 57.95
C PRO A 472 -72.17 -37.08 58.02
N ASN A 473 -71.50 -36.94 56.86
CA ASN A 473 -70.86 -35.72 56.29
C ASN A 473 -69.45 -35.97 55.68
N LEU A 474 -69.37 -36.10 54.34
CA LEU A 474 -68.13 -36.28 53.55
C LEU A 474 -68.23 -35.55 52.18
N GLY A 475 -68.83 -34.35 52.15
CA GLY A 475 -69.14 -33.64 50.89
C GLY A 475 -68.24 -32.45 50.53
N ALA A 476 -67.53 -31.84 51.48
CA ALA A 476 -66.91 -30.52 51.24
C ALA A 476 -65.44 -30.56 50.78
N SER A 477 -64.69 -31.62 51.09
CA SER A 477 -63.23 -31.65 50.86
C SER A 477 -62.83 -32.04 49.42
N ASN A 478 -63.71 -32.69 48.67
CA ASN A 478 -63.37 -33.21 47.33
C ASN A 478 -63.57 -32.20 46.19
N ALA A 479 -64.37 -31.15 46.39
CA ALA A 479 -64.62 -30.13 45.37
C ALA A 479 -63.47 -29.11 45.25
N SER A 480 -62.83 -28.75 46.36
CA SER A 480 -61.70 -27.82 46.40
C SER A 480 -60.46 -28.38 45.68
N ASN A 481 -60.17 -29.68 45.88
CA ASN A 481 -59.01 -30.31 45.26
C ASN A 481 -59.16 -30.42 43.75
N ALA A 482 -60.37 -30.68 43.24
CA ALA A 482 -60.61 -30.80 41.79
C ALA A 482 -60.37 -29.48 41.01
N SER A 483 -60.62 -28.31 41.61
CA SER A 483 -60.39 -27.01 40.97
C SER A 483 -58.90 -26.70 40.82
N SER A 484 -58.10 -26.99 41.86
CA SER A 484 -56.65 -26.76 41.86
C SER A 484 -55.93 -27.56 40.77
N TRP A 485 -56.30 -28.83 40.57
CA TRP A 485 -55.72 -29.68 39.53
C TRP A 485 -56.07 -29.21 38.11
N GLN A 486 -57.22 -28.55 37.95
CA GLN A 486 -57.65 -28.03 36.65
C GLN A 486 -56.82 -26.81 36.23
N GLU A 487 -56.53 -25.90 37.18
CA GLU A 487 -55.70 -24.71 36.95
C GLU A 487 -54.25 -25.07 36.62
N GLU A 488 -53.65 -26.02 37.35
CA GLU A 488 -52.28 -26.49 37.10
C GLU A 488 -52.15 -27.16 35.71
N LYS A 489 -53.16 -27.92 35.30
CA LYS A 489 -53.22 -28.55 33.98
C LYS A 489 -53.32 -27.52 32.85
N GLU A 490 -54.06 -26.43 33.06
CA GLU A 490 -54.19 -25.34 32.08
C GLU A 490 -52.87 -24.54 31.98
N ALA A 491 -52.18 -24.32 33.11
CA ALA A 491 -50.87 -23.69 33.16
C ALA A 491 -49.81 -24.50 32.38
N LEU A 492 -49.70 -25.80 32.65
CA LEU A 492 -48.78 -26.70 31.93
C LEU A 492 -49.06 -26.75 30.42
N ARG A 493 -50.33 -26.70 30.00
CA ARG A 493 -50.70 -26.62 28.58
C ARG A 493 -50.29 -25.29 27.94
N SER A 494 -50.32 -24.19 28.69
CA SER A 494 -49.89 -22.89 28.20
C SER A 494 -48.37 -22.82 28.02
N GLU A 495 -47.62 -23.42 28.95
CA GLU A 495 -46.16 -23.56 28.86
C GLU A 495 -45.74 -24.46 27.69
N LEU A 496 -46.45 -25.58 27.48
CA LEU A 496 -46.21 -26.46 26.34
C LEU A 496 -46.38 -25.72 25.00
N ARG A 497 -47.46 -24.93 24.85
CA ARG A 497 -47.67 -24.11 23.64
C ARG A 497 -46.59 -23.03 23.46
N ALA A 498 -46.12 -22.42 24.55
CA ALA A 498 -45.04 -21.43 24.49
C ALA A 498 -43.71 -22.09 24.05
N SER A 499 -43.42 -23.29 24.55
CA SER A 499 -42.31 -24.13 24.13
C SER A 499 -42.39 -24.48 22.63
N GLU A 500 -43.54 -24.97 22.16
CA GLU A 500 -43.76 -25.32 20.75
C GLU A 500 -43.56 -24.11 19.82
N ASN A 501 -44.06 -22.93 20.20
CA ASN A 501 -43.84 -21.69 19.45
C ASN A 501 -42.36 -21.30 19.38
N LYS A 502 -41.63 -21.45 20.49
CA LYS A 502 -40.18 -21.18 20.54
C LYS A 502 -39.40 -22.15 19.67
N VAL A 503 -39.77 -23.44 19.66
CA VAL A 503 -39.17 -24.43 18.76
C VAL A 503 -39.44 -24.06 17.30
N ALA A 504 -40.68 -23.70 16.93
CA ALA A 504 -41.02 -23.30 15.57
C ALA A 504 -40.26 -22.03 15.11
N GLU A 505 -40.02 -21.09 16.01
CA GLU A 505 -39.21 -19.89 15.73
C GLU A 505 -37.74 -20.22 15.53
N LEU A 506 -37.16 -21.08 16.39
CA LEU A 506 -35.79 -21.56 16.24
C LEU A 506 -35.63 -22.35 14.93
N THR A 507 -36.60 -23.19 14.55
CA THR A 507 -36.57 -23.91 13.26
C THR A 507 -36.58 -22.93 12.07
N ARG A 508 -37.39 -21.86 12.13
CA ARG A 508 -37.39 -20.81 11.08
C ARG A 508 -36.05 -20.07 11.02
N MET A 509 -35.47 -19.74 12.16
CA MET A 509 -34.17 -19.07 12.22
C MET A 509 -33.05 -19.95 11.67
N VAL A 510 -33.02 -21.24 12.04
CA VAL A 510 -32.07 -22.20 11.47
C VAL A 510 -32.24 -22.30 9.96
N HIS A 511 -33.46 -22.40 9.45
CA HIS A 511 -33.68 -22.45 8.00
C HIS A 511 -33.16 -21.19 7.29
N SER A 512 -33.45 -20.00 7.84
CA SER A 512 -32.96 -18.72 7.31
C SER A 512 -31.43 -18.63 7.33
N LEU A 513 -30.79 -19.06 8.42
CA LEU A 513 -29.33 -19.08 8.54
C LEU A 513 -28.70 -20.06 7.56
N THR A 514 -29.29 -21.25 7.39
CA THR A 514 -28.83 -22.23 6.42
C THR A 514 -28.94 -21.69 5.00
N THR A 515 -30.05 -21.03 4.63
CA THR A 515 -30.19 -20.41 3.30
C THR A 515 -29.19 -19.28 3.06
N GLU A 516 -28.91 -18.47 4.08
CA GLU A 516 -27.91 -17.41 3.96
C GLU A 516 -26.50 -17.98 3.85
N ALA A 517 -26.19 -19.05 4.59
CA ALA A 517 -24.93 -19.78 4.45
C ALA A 517 -24.74 -20.32 3.03
N THR A 518 -25.76 -20.95 2.45
CA THR A 518 -25.68 -21.47 1.06
C THR A 518 -25.55 -20.35 0.03
N ASN A 519 -26.22 -19.22 0.23
CA ASN A 519 -26.08 -18.05 -0.65
C ASN A 519 -24.69 -17.40 -0.52
N SER A 520 -24.16 -17.35 0.69
CA SER A 520 -22.80 -16.86 0.95
C SER A 520 -21.75 -17.76 0.30
N GLU A 521 -21.92 -19.07 0.36
CA GLU A 521 -21.05 -20.04 -0.32
C GLU A 521 -21.12 -19.87 -1.84
N HIS A 522 -22.32 -19.66 -2.39
CA HIS A 522 -22.49 -19.40 -3.82
C HIS A 522 -21.77 -18.11 -4.27
N ARG A 523 -21.94 -17.00 -3.53
CA ARG A 523 -21.22 -15.74 -3.81
C ARG A 523 -19.70 -15.91 -3.72
N ALA A 524 -19.22 -16.70 -2.76
CA ALA A 524 -17.79 -17.00 -2.65
C ALA A 524 -17.28 -17.82 -3.86
N ALA A 525 -18.06 -18.81 -4.32
CA ALA A 525 -17.72 -19.59 -5.51
C ALA A 525 -17.66 -18.72 -6.78
N GLU A 526 -18.60 -17.80 -6.96
CA GLU A 526 -18.61 -16.83 -8.06
C GLU A 526 -17.38 -15.90 -8.01
N ALA A 527 -17.04 -15.39 -6.82
CA ALA A 527 -15.84 -14.55 -6.64
C ALA A 527 -14.54 -15.32 -6.95
N VAL A 528 -14.47 -16.61 -6.62
CA VAL A 528 -13.34 -17.47 -7.00
C VAL A 528 -13.29 -17.67 -8.52
N ALA A 529 -14.44 -17.85 -9.17
CA ALA A 529 -14.51 -18.01 -10.62
C ALA A 529 -14.04 -16.74 -11.36
N THR A 530 -14.48 -15.55 -10.93
CA THR A 530 -14.05 -14.27 -11.51
C THR A 530 -12.56 -14.02 -11.28
N ARG A 531 -12.04 -14.33 -10.08
CA ARG A 531 -10.59 -14.28 -9.80
C ARG A 531 -9.79 -15.18 -10.73
N ASN A 532 -10.27 -16.41 -10.96
CA ASN A 532 -9.58 -17.36 -11.83
C ASN A 532 -9.61 -16.90 -13.30
N GLU A 533 -10.69 -16.26 -13.76
CA GLU A 533 -10.77 -15.67 -15.10
C GLU A 533 -9.79 -14.49 -15.26
N LEU A 534 -9.74 -13.59 -14.29
CA LEU A 534 -8.77 -12.48 -14.27
C LEU A 534 -7.32 -13.01 -14.29
N LYS A 535 -7.05 -14.10 -13.56
CA LYS A 535 -5.74 -14.74 -13.57
C LYS A 535 -5.38 -15.28 -14.97
N ARG A 536 -6.30 -15.98 -15.64
CA ARG A 536 -6.06 -16.45 -17.02
C ARG A 536 -5.82 -15.29 -18.00
N SER A 537 -6.55 -14.18 -17.84
CA SER A 537 -6.35 -12.98 -18.66
C SER A 537 -4.97 -12.36 -18.44
N LEU A 538 -4.52 -12.30 -17.18
CA LEU A 538 -3.18 -11.83 -16.83
C LEU A 538 -2.09 -12.74 -17.42
N ASP A 539 -2.22 -14.06 -17.24
CA ASP A 539 -1.27 -15.05 -17.78
C ASP A 539 -1.18 -14.95 -19.32
N HIS A 540 -2.31 -14.71 -20.00
CA HIS A 540 -2.34 -14.48 -21.45
C HIS A 540 -1.63 -13.19 -21.87
N MET A 541 -1.83 -12.09 -21.14
CA MET A 541 -1.11 -10.83 -21.43
C MET A 541 0.39 -10.97 -21.17
N GLU A 542 0.78 -11.68 -20.10
CA GLU A 542 2.18 -11.95 -19.80
C GLU A 542 2.84 -12.77 -20.91
N ALA A 543 2.18 -13.83 -21.40
CA ALA A 543 2.66 -14.62 -22.52
C ALA A 543 2.86 -13.77 -23.78
N LYS A 544 1.91 -12.86 -24.08
CA LYS A 544 2.01 -11.95 -25.24
C LYS A 544 3.16 -10.96 -25.11
N ILE A 545 3.42 -10.45 -23.89
CA ILE A 545 4.57 -9.59 -23.63
C ILE A 545 5.88 -10.36 -23.80
N GLN A 546 5.95 -11.59 -23.27
CA GLN A 546 7.14 -12.44 -23.42
C GLN A 546 7.42 -12.76 -24.91
N GLU A 547 6.39 -13.05 -25.71
CA GLU A 547 6.52 -13.26 -27.15
C GLU A 547 7.07 -12.01 -27.86
N ALA A 548 6.51 -10.83 -27.58
CA ALA A 548 7.01 -9.57 -28.15
C ALA A 548 8.47 -9.28 -27.77
N VAL A 549 8.87 -9.58 -26.52
CA VAL A 549 10.26 -9.42 -26.08
C VAL A 549 11.20 -10.39 -26.81
N LEU A 550 10.76 -11.63 -27.06
CA LEU A 550 11.54 -12.60 -27.84
C LEU A 550 11.68 -12.17 -29.30
N GLU A 551 10.64 -11.64 -29.92
CA GLU A 551 10.72 -11.08 -31.28
C GLU A 551 11.74 -9.92 -31.35
N GLU A 552 11.68 -8.98 -30.42
CA GLU A 552 12.64 -7.87 -30.36
C GLU A 552 14.08 -8.35 -30.11
N ARG A 553 14.25 -9.38 -29.29
CA ARG A 553 15.57 -10.01 -29.08
C ARG A 553 16.10 -10.61 -30.38
N HIS A 554 15.28 -11.31 -31.16
CA HIS A 554 15.69 -11.86 -32.45
C HIS A 554 16.06 -10.76 -33.46
N LYS A 555 15.30 -9.66 -33.51
CA LYS A 555 15.66 -8.49 -34.32
C LYS A 555 17.00 -7.89 -33.90
N HIS A 556 17.24 -7.75 -32.60
CA HIS A 556 18.51 -7.26 -32.08
C HIS A 556 19.69 -8.18 -32.43
N GLU A 557 19.51 -9.50 -32.36
CA GLU A 557 20.53 -10.47 -32.77
C GLU A 557 20.84 -10.38 -34.27
N HIS A 558 19.82 -10.16 -35.11
CA HIS A 558 19.99 -9.96 -36.55
C HIS A 558 20.77 -8.65 -36.84
N LEU A 559 20.36 -7.53 -36.25
CA LEU A 559 21.07 -6.25 -36.40
C LEU A 559 22.53 -6.34 -35.90
N ARG A 560 22.77 -7.09 -34.82
CA ARG A 560 24.12 -7.33 -34.31
C ARG A 560 24.97 -8.14 -35.28
N HIS A 561 24.37 -9.10 -35.99
CA HIS A 561 25.04 -9.85 -37.03
C HIS A 561 25.41 -8.94 -38.22
N ASP A 562 24.47 -8.11 -38.68
CA ASP A 562 24.70 -7.17 -39.79
C ASP A 562 25.76 -6.12 -39.45
N LEU A 563 25.78 -5.62 -38.22
CA LEU A 563 26.81 -4.71 -37.74
C LEU A 563 28.21 -5.36 -37.78
N LYS A 564 28.33 -6.63 -37.35
CA LYS A 564 29.60 -7.38 -37.42
C LYS A 564 30.06 -7.57 -38.86
N GLU A 565 29.14 -7.86 -39.77
CA GLU A 565 29.46 -8.02 -41.19
C GLU A 565 29.87 -6.68 -41.82
N ALA A 566 29.19 -5.58 -41.48
CA ALA A 566 29.60 -4.23 -41.89
C ALA A 566 31.00 -3.87 -41.35
N GLN A 567 31.29 -4.18 -40.08
CA GLN A 567 32.61 -3.98 -39.49
C GLN A 567 33.70 -4.81 -40.20
N ARG A 568 33.40 -6.06 -40.60
CA ARG A 568 34.31 -6.88 -41.41
C ARG A 568 34.61 -6.20 -42.75
N ARG A 569 33.58 -5.76 -43.49
CA ARG A 569 33.76 -5.06 -44.78
C ARG A 569 34.55 -3.75 -44.65
N VAL A 570 34.32 -2.98 -43.59
CA VAL A 570 35.10 -1.76 -43.31
C VAL A 570 36.57 -2.12 -43.05
N SER A 571 36.84 -3.21 -42.33
CA SER A 571 38.20 -3.69 -42.06
C SER A 571 38.90 -4.12 -43.35
N GLU A 572 38.20 -4.84 -44.25
CA GLU A 572 38.71 -5.23 -45.58
C GLU A 572 39.03 -4.01 -46.44
N LEU A 573 38.12 -3.02 -46.50
CA LEU A 573 38.34 -1.76 -47.22
C LEU A 573 39.53 -0.99 -46.64
N THR A 574 39.68 -0.97 -45.32
CA THR A 574 40.81 -0.30 -44.65
C THR A 574 42.14 -0.98 -45.00
N SER A 575 42.16 -2.32 -45.07
CA SER A 575 43.33 -3.07 -45.54
C SER A 575 43.68 -2.74 -46.99
N LEU A 576 42.69 -2.73 -47.90
CA LEU A 576 42.90 -2.37 -49.30
C LEU A 576 43.44 -0.95 -49.46
N ILE A 577 42.92 0.02 -48.70
CA ILE A 577 43.41 1.40 -48.70
C ILE A 577 44.88 1.46 -48.24
N ALA A 578 45.25 0.66 -47.22
CA ALA A 578 46.63 0.57 -46.75
C ALA A 578 47.56 -0.02 -47.82
N ASP A 579 47.12 -1.06 -48.52
CA ASP A 579 47.87 -1.70 -49.62
C ASP A 579 48.05 -0.72 -50.79
N PHE A 580 46.98 -0.05 -51.25
CA PHE A 580 47.07 0.99 -52.28
C PHE A 580 47.97 2.16 -51.88
N SER A 581 47.93 2.57 -50.61
CA SER A 581 48.79 3.63 -50.09
C SER A 581 50.26 3.21 -50.04
N SER A 582 50.53 1.93 -49.74
CA SER A 582 51.87 1.34 -49.78
C SER A 582 52.39 1.27 -51.22
N ASP A 583 51.58 0.76 -52.15
CA ASP A 583 51.92 0.67 -53.57
C ASP A 583 52.18 2.05 -54.20
N ALA A 584 51.35 3.05 -53.87
CA ALA A 584 51.58 4.42 -54.30
C ALA A 584 52.90 5.00 -53.76
N ARG A 585 53.28 4.67 -52.51
CA ARG A 585 54.57 5.06 -51.92
C ARG A 585 55.75 4.34 -52.56
N ASN A 586 55.60 3.06 -52.87
CA ASN A 586 56.64 2.27 -53.54
C ASN A 586 56.84 2.70 -54.99
N SER A 587 55.75 2.91 -55.74
CA SER A 587 55.80 3.47 -57.10
C SER A 587 56.45 4.87 -57.13
N ARG A 588 56.20 5.70 -56.11
CA ARG A 588 56.89 7.00 -55.96
C ARG A 588 58.38 6.84 -55.69
N ARG A 589 58.79 5.81 -54.93
CA ARG A 589 60.20 5.47 -54.69
C ARG A 589 60.89 4.99 -55.97
N ASP A 590 60.24 4.11 -56.73
CA ASP A 590 60.77 3.62 -58.00
C ASP A 590 60.92 4.74 -59.03
N MET A 591 59.99 5.70 -59.06
CA MET A 591 60.09 6.92 -59.86
C MET A 591 61.24 7.83 -59.41
N SER A 592 61.49 7.96 -58.10
CA SER A 592 62.62 8.77 -57.60
C SER A 592 63.99 8.10 -57.83
N ASP A 593 64.07 6.77 -57.73
CA ASP A 593 65.30 6.02 -57.98
C ASP A 593 65.62 5.94 -59.49
N GLY A 594 64.60 5.96 -60.35
CA GLY A 594 64.77 6.10 -61.81
C GLY A 594 65.29 7.47 -62.26
N ILE A 595 65.15 8.52 -61.44
CA ILE A 595 65.64 9.88 -61.75
C ILE A 595 67.08 10.08 -61.24
N ALA A 596 67.58 9.26 -60.33
CA ALA A 596 68.90 9.39 -59.72
C ALA A 596 70.09 9.01 -60.63
N THR A 597 69.87 8.64 -61.90
CA THR A 597 70.95 8.36 -62.87
C THR A 597 71.10 9.40 -63.99
N CYS A 598 70.37 10.52 -63.95
CA CYS A 598 70.51 11.58 -64.96
C CYS A 598 71.10 12.87 -64.37
N PRO A 599 72.33 13.29 -64.73
CA PRO A 599 72.96 14.48 -64.18
C PRO A 599 72.56 15.70 -65.00
N CYS A 600 71.31 16.15 -64.94
CA CYS A 600 70.91 17.44 -65.51
C CYS A 600 69.66 18.01 -64.81
N ALA A 601 69.74 19.29 -64.46
CA ALA A 601 68.65 20.23 -64.25
C ALA A 601 67.91 20.23 -62.90
N SER A 602 68.41 21.12 -62.05
CA SER A 602 67.64 22.04 -61.24
C SER A 602 66.47 22.67 -62.01
N CYS A 603 65.24 22.34 -61.63
CA CYS A 603 64.02 23.18 -61.67
C CYS A 603 62.85 22.26 -61.35
N PHE A 604 62.19 22.40 -60.19
CA PHE A 604 60.73 22.36 -60.06
C PHE A 604 60.32 22.62 -58.60
N LEU A 605 59.39 23.56 -58.44
CA LEU A 605 58.76 24.05 -57.21
C LEU A 605 57.89 22.97 -56.51
N PRO A 606 57.56 23.15 -55.21
CA PRO A 606 56.93 22.12 -54.41
C PRO A 606 55.43 22.01 -54.69
N ALA A 607 54.97 20.84 -55.09
CA ALA A 607 53.55 20.50 -55.11
C ALA A 607 53.07 20.18 -53.69
N SER A 608 52.13 20.99 -53.21
CA SER A 608 51.35 20.76 -51.99
C SER A 608 50.59 19.45 -52.10
N PHE A 609 51.00 18.44 -51.32
CA PHE A 609 50.16 17.27 -51.04
C PHE A 609 49.68 17.37 -49.60
N VAL A 610 48.37 17.50 -49.46
CA VAL A 610 47.64 17.46 -48.20
C VAL A 610 47.82 16.06 -47.60
N VAL A 611 48.52 15.97 -46.47
CA VAL A 611 48.57 14.77 -45.64
C VAL A 611 47.24 14.69 -44.91
N ILE A 612 46.35 13.81 -45.36
CA ILE A 612 45.22 13.37 -44.53
C ILE A 612 45.79 12.43 -43.48
N VAL A 613 46.04 12.95 -42.28
CA VAL A 613 46.32 12.14 -41.10
C VAL A 613 45.00 11.47 -40.71
N VAL A 614 44.83 10.21 -41.10
CA VAL A 614 43.82 9.34 -40.48
C VAL A 614 44.38 8.93 -39.13
N ALA A 615 44.07 9.72 -38.10
CA ALA A 615 44.30 9.33 -36.72
C ALA A 615 43.32 8.21 -36.37
N ALA A 616 43.80 6.97 -36.42
CA ALA A 616 43.14 5.84 -35.79
C ALA A 616 43.32 5.97 -34.27
N ALA A 617 42.25 6.34 -33.57
CA ALA A 617 42.12 6.15 -32.13
C ALA A 617 40.87 5.27 -31.87
N PRO A 618 40.98 4.21 -31.05
CA PRO A 618 39.89 3.27 -30.81
C PRO A 618 38.92 3.88 -29.79
N ALA A 619 37.82 4.45 -30.25
CA ALA A 619 36.72 4.86 -29.40
C ALA A 619 35.61 3.80 -29.45
N LEU A 620 35.42 3.14 -28.31
CA LEU A 620 34.25 2.33 -27.96
C LEU A 620 32.97 3.13 -28.23
N LEU A 621 32.10 2.61 -29.10
CA LEU A 621 30.71 3.03 -29.24
C LEU A 621 29.80 2.08 -28.47
N PRO A 622 28.86 2.58 -27.65
CA PRO A 622 27.60 1.90 -27.44
C PRO A 622 26.67 2.19 -28.63
N ALA A 623 26.13 1.11 -29.20
CA ALA A 623 25.08 1.17 -30.20
C ALA A 623 23.76 1.61 -29.55
N GLY A 624 23.02 2.50 -30.22
CA GLY A 624 21.66 2.85 -29.84
C GLY A 624 21.13 4.09 -30.54
N GLN A 625 20.69 3.96 -31.79
CA GLN A 625 19.55 4.75 -32.27
C GLN A 625 18.86 4.04 -33.43
N ASP A 626 17.62 3.61 -33.15
CA ASP A 626 16.70 3.06 -34.13
C ASP A 626 16.10 4.15 -35.02
N PHE A 627 15.84 3.71 -36.24
CA PHE A 627 15.09 4.38 -37.29
C PHE A 627 13.60 4.50 -36.93
N CYS A 628 13.02 5.66 -37.20
CA CYS A 628 11.62 5.78 -37.57
C CYS A 628 11.46 6.85 -38.65
N CYS A 629 11.02 6.45 -39.84
CA CYS A 629 9.84 7.05 -40.46
C CYS A 629 9.37 6.22 -41.67
N VAL A 630 8.15 5.70 -41.51
CA VAL A 630 7.18 5.44 -42.57
C VAL A 630 6.83 6.77 -43.24
N LYS A 631 6.79 6.79 -44.58
CA LYS A 631 5.95 7.71 -45.35
C LYS A 631 5.38 6.97 -46.57
N GLU A 632 4.07 7.00 -46.66
CA GLU A 632 3.22 6.50 -47.74
C GLU A 632 3.62 7.09 -49.10
N TYR A 633 3.72 6.21 -50.11
CA TYR A 633 3.04 6.29 -51.41
C TYR A 633 2.89 4.89 -52.00
#